data_AF-A0AAE2EKC1-F1
#
_entry.id   AF-A0AAE2EKC1-F1
#
_cell.length_a   1.000
_cell.length_b   1.000
_cell.length_c   1.000
_cell.angle_alpha   90.00
_cell.angle_beta   90.00
_cell.angle_gamma   90.00
#
_symmetry.space_group_name_H-M   'P 1'
#
loop_
_entity.id
_entity.type
_entity.pdbx_description
1 polymer ?
#
loop_
_entity_poly.entity_id
_entity_poly.type
_entity_poly.pdbx_seq_one_letter_code
_entity_poly.pdbx_strand_id
1 'polypeptide(L)'
;MAKLTGVKTLDMVNGEITKVAYNGAEYVKTDSPVQKGDLFLLTEGHGVIGGDTGAYYLTDRDWDGDIVIPTKYVGLATTVQKKGYGIAFRKVSASQPSLEARVSTNEKDIAALKSDVAALKGESETKYVRIAIGEAKAGDFVKFDEAPNEYLTAGKFYGIYRVDDCGDPRIHDDEGDDFDTYGEAFEVYRKVSAASVEAEPKPERLKVGDYAKVDYTFNSQSKRGDIVKITEDDNSIIPFLTEHLNGDNAGWFAEDPLVRATDEEVAEAKRKQAEEEERKRWAAIGREVGEYKVGDIVQYLYDREICEVVDVDEDGRVEVATQNHGICVENQSSIELVAPVEARFD
;
A
#
# COMPACT_ATOMS: atom_id res chain seq x y z
N MET A 1 -3.87 13.42 -32.41
CA MET A 1 -4.25 12.41 -31.40
C MET A 1 -4.78 11.18 -32.12
N ALA A 2 -4.44 9.99 -31.62
CA ALA A 2 -4.70 8.74 -32.33
C ALA A 2 -6.08 8.16 -31.99
N LYS A 3 -6.58 7.31 -32.89
CA LYS A 3 -7.66 6.37 -32.62
C LYS A 3 -7.45 5.67 -31.27
N LEU A 4 -8.53 5.43 -30.54
CA LEU A 4 -8.45 4.74 -29.26
C LEU A 4 -8.18 3.25 -29.48
N THR A 5 -7.17 2.74 -28.79
CA THR A 5 -6.89 1.30 -28.68
C THR A 5 -7.43 0.77 -27.35
N GLY A 6 -7.97 -0.45 -27.34
CA GLY A 6 -8.45 -1.08 -26.10
C GLY A 6 -9.89 -0.76 -25.70
N VAL A 7 -10.71 -0.21 -26.61
CA VAL A 7 -12.16 -0.14 -26.41
C VAL A 7 -12.74 -1.55 -26.55
N LYS A 8 -13.37 -2.06 -25.49
CA LYS A 8 -13.98 -3.40 -25.45
C LYS A 8 -15.50 -3.28 -25.54
N THR A 9 -16.10 -3.95 -26.51
CA THR A 9 -17.56 -4.08 -26.58
C THR A 9 -18.07 -4.92 -25.40
N LEU A 10 -19.03 -4.37 -24.65
CA LEU A 10 -19.65 -5.04 -23.50
C LEU A 10 -21.03 -5.60 -23.85
N ASP A 11 -21.80 -4.89 -24.68
CA ASP A 11 -23.16 -5.28 -25.04
C ASP A 11 -23.49 -4.91 -26.49
N MET A 12 -24.31 -5.75 -27.12
CA MET A 12 -24.78 -5.59 -28.49
C MET A 12 -26.23 -6.06 -28.61
N VAL A 13 -27.08 -5.21 -29.22
CA VAL A 13 -28.49 -5.52 -29.47
C VAL A 13 -28.76 -5.36 -30.96
N ASN A 14 -29.31 -6.41 -31.59
CA ASN A 14 -29.62 -6.43 -33.04
C ASN A 14 -28.43 -6.09 -33.96
N GLY A 15 -27.21 -6.43 -33.54
CA GLY A 15 -25.98 -6.15 -34.29
C GLY A 15 -25.42 -4.72 -34.08
N GLU A 16 -26.10 -3.89 -33.29
CA GLU A 16 -25.60 -2.57 -32.89
C GLU A 16 -24.95 -2.63 -31.51
N ILE A 17 -23.81 -1.93 -31.37
CA ILE A 17 -23.11 -1.84 -30.09
C ILE A 17 -23.84 -0.86 -29.18
N THR A 18 -24.31 -1.34 -28.03
CA THR A 18 -25.07 -0.57 -27.03
C THR A 18 -24.22 -0.16 -25.84
N LYS A 19 -23.16 -0.92 -25.52
CA LYS A 19 -22.29 -0.64 -24.38
C LYS A 19 -20.83 -0.99 -24.69
N VAL A 20 -19.91 -0.14 -24.26
CA VAL A 20 -18.46 -0.34 -24.40
C VAL A 20 -17.73 -0.01 -23.10
N ALA A 21 -16.56 -0.61 -22.90
CA ALA A 21 -15.63 -0.28 -21.83
C ALA A 21 -14.35 0.31 -22.40
N TYR A 22 -13.84 1.35 -21.75
CA TYR A 22 -12.57 1.97 -22.08
C TYR A 22 -11.91 2.51 -20.80
N ASN A 23 -10.62 2.18 -20.58
CA ASN A 23 -9.85 2.55 -19.39
C ASN A 23 -10.59 2.28 -18.06
N GLY A 24 -11.23 1.10 -17.93
CA GLY A 24 -11.95 0.70 -16.72
C GLY A 24 -13.29 1.39 -16.49
N ALA A 25 -13.72 2.31 -17.37
CA ALA A 25 -15.03 2.94 -17.32
C ALA A 25 -15.99 2.35 -18.35
N GLU A 26 -17.27 2.26 -17.99
CA GLU A 26 -18.33 1.85 -18.91
C GLU A 26 -18.95 3.07 -19.61
N TYR A 27 -19.34 2.87 -20.86
CA TYR A 27 -20.00 3.87 -21.69
C TYR A 27 -21.22 3.24 -22.37
N VAL A 28 -22.33 3.97 -22.44
CA VAL A 28 -23.60 3.51 -23.03
C VAL A 28 -23.94 4.35 -24.24
N LYS A 29 -24.42 3.72 -25.32
CA LYS A 29 -24.88 4.39 -26.54
C LYS A 29 -25.90 5.48 -26.18
N THR A 30 -25.74 6.66 -26.76
CA THR A 30 -26.68 7.77 -26.56
C THR A 30 -27.07 8.40 -27.89
N ASP A 31 -28.36 8.68 -28.04
CA ASP A 31 -28.90 9.47 -29.16
C ASP A 31 -28.89 10.98 -28.86
N SER A 32 -28.50 11.36 -27.64
CA SER A 32 -28.31 12.77 -27.29
C SER A 32 -27.13 13.37 -28.06
N PRO A 33 -27.11 14.71 -28.26
CA PRO A 33 -25.96 15.37 -28.85
C PRO A 33 -24.66 14.97 -28.14
N VAL A 34 -23.64 14.66 -28.94
CA VAL A 34 -22.30 14.30 -28.48
C VAL A 34 -21.71 15.43 -27.64
N GLN A 35 -21.07 15.07 -26.54
CA GLN A 35 -20.43 15.97 -25.58
C GLN A 35 -18.92 15.72 -25.55
N LYS A 36 -18.16 16.63 -24.92
CA LYS A 36 -16.74 16.42 -24.63
C LYS A 36 -16.58 15.21 -23.72
N GLY A 37 -15.66 14.31 -24.05
CA GLY A 37 -15.35 13.10 -23.27
C GLY A 37 -16.27 11.90 -23.55
N ASP A 38 -17.21 12.02 -24.50
CA ASP A 38 -17.93 10.88 -25.04
C ASP A 38 -16.99 10.06 -25.94
N LEU A 39 -17.20 8.75 -26.02
CA LEU A 39 -16.55 7.92 -27.04
C LEU A 39 -17.37 8.00 -28.32
N PHE A 40 -16.72 8.20 -29.46
CA PHE A 40 -17.36 8.36 -30.75
C PHE A 40 -16.85 7.31 -31.73
N LEU A 41 -17.75 6.42 -32.17
CA LEU A 41 -17.48 5.41 -33.18
C LEU A 41 -17.80 5.98 -34.57
N LEU A 42 -16.84 5.98 -35.48
CA LEU A 42 -17.08 6.35 -36.87
C LEU A 42 -17.68 5.18 -37.64
N THR A 43 -18.81 5.40 -38.33
CA THR A 43 -19.44 4.40 -39.19
C THR A 43 -19.17 4.71 -40.67
N GLU A 44 -19.50 3.76 -41.54
CA GLU A 44 -19.22 3.88 -42.98
C GLU A 44 -19.87 5.13 -43.59
N GLY A 45 -19.12 5.87 -44.42
CA GLY A 45 -19.60 7.09 -45.08
C GLY A 45 -19.37 8.39 -44.29
N HIS A 46 -18.67 8.34 -43.16
CA HIS A 46 -18.47 9.49 -42.26
C HIS A 46 -17.78 10.72 -42.87
N GLY A 47 -16.92 10.57 -43.88
CA GLY A 47 -16.26 11.69 -44.55
C GLY A 47 -15.31 12.52 -43.66
N VAL A 48 -14.92 11.99 -42.50
CA VAL A 48 -13.96 12.63 -41.58
C VAL A 48 -12.55 12.33 -42.07
N ILE A 49 -11.81 13.36 -42.45
CA ILE A 49 -10.46 13.20 -42.98
C ILE A 49 -9.53 12.75 -41.85
N GLY A 50 -8.85 11.61 -42.07
CA GLY A 50 -7.98 10.97 -41.08
C GLY A 50 -8.73 10.21 -39.98
N GLY A 51 -10.04 9.99 -40.14
CA GLY A 51 -10.82 9.06 -39.33
C GLY A 51 -10.90 7.69 -39.99
N ASP A 52 -10.80 6.62 -39.20
CA ASP A 52 -10.91 5.24 -39.64
C ASP A 52 -12.35 4.73 -39.37
N THR A 53 -13.01 4.18 -40.39
CA THR A 53 -14.30 3.51 -40.21
C THR A 53 -14.17 2.34 -39.22
N GLY A 54 -15.07 2.28 -38.24
CA GLY A 54 -15.06 1.27 -37.19
C GLY A 54 -14.14 1.60 -36.01
N ALA A 55 -13.42 2.73 -36.04
CA ALA A 55 -12.57 3.16 -34.94
C ALA A 55 -13.30 4.09 -33.95
N TYR A 56 -12.85 4.02 -32.69
CA TYR A 56 -13.33 4.87 -31.61
C TYR A 56 -12.39 6.05 -31.38
N TYR A 57 -12.98 7.20 -31.06
CA TYR A 57 -12.28 8.44 -30.75
C TYR A 57 -12.86 9.04 -29.47
N LEU A 58 -12.01 9.64 -28.64
CA LEU A 58 -12.49 10.42 -27.50
C LEU A 58 -12.77 11.83 -28.00
N THR A 59 -14.02 12.28 -27.92
CA THR A 59 -14.36 13.63 -28.36
C THR A 59 -13.77 14.67 -27.44
N ASP A 60 -13.35 15.79 -28.03
CA ASP A 60 -12.88 16.95 -27.27
C ASP A 60 -13.62 18.21 -27.72
N ARG A 61 -13.43 19.29 -26.99
CA ARG A 61 -13.90 20.62 -27.36
C ARG A 61 -12.76 21.39 -28.00
N ASP A 62 -13.00 21.95 -29.17
CA ASP A 62 -12.04 22.85 -29.82
C ASP A 62 -12.12 24.28 -29.25
N TRP A 63 -11.26 25.15 -29.78
CA TRP A 63 -11.12 26.55 -29.37
C TRP A 63 -12.38 27.40 -29.67
N ASP A 64 -13.18 27.02 -30.67
CA ASP A 64 -14.46 27.66 -31.01
C ASP A 64 -15.64 27.11 -30.19
N GLY A 65 -15.39 26.07 -29.39
CA GLY A 65 -16.37 25.46 -28.49
C GLY A 65 -17.13 24.29 -29.09
N ASP A 66 -16.82 23.91 -30.34
CA ASP A 66 -17.43 22.78 -31.03
C ASP A 66 -16.87 21.45 -30.51
N ILE A 67 -17.73 20.43 -30.52
CA ILE A 67 -17.33 19.08 -30.15
C ILE A 67 -16.75 18.38 -31.37
N VAL A 68 -15.48 18.01 -31.28
CA VAL A 68 -14.68 17.50 -32.38
C VAL A 68 -14.18 16.08 -32.13
N ILE A 69 -13.94 15.39 -33.24
CA ILE A 69 -13.23 14.13 -33.34
C ILE A 69 -11.78 14.48 -33.63
N PRO A 70 -10.83 14.18 -32.72
CA PRO A 70 -9.46 14.69 -32.80
C PRO A 70 -8.60 13.92 -33.83
N THR A 71 -9.04 13.89 -35.08
CA THR A 71 -8.29 13.34 -36.23
C THR A 71 -7.27 14.36 -36.75
N LYS A 72 -6.44 13.96 -37.73
CA LYS A 72 -5.42 14.82 -38.35
C LYS A 72 -5.97 16.17 -38.85
N TYR A 73 -7.23 16.22 -39.26
CA TYR A 73 -7.88 17.43 -39.79
C TYR A 73 -9.10 17.87 -38.97
N VAL A 74 -9.27 17.34 -37.75
CA VAL A 74 -10.33 17.71 -36.81
C VAL A 74 -11.75 17.60 -37.42
N GLY A 75 -12.43 16.48 -37.18
CA GLY A 75 -13.80 16.27 -37.65
C GLY A 75 -14.84 16.87 -36.71
N LEU A 76 -15.89 17.52 -37.22
CA LEU A 76 -17.01 17.98 -36.38
C LEU A 76 -17.90 16.80 -35.95
N ALA A 77 -17.80 16.37 -34.69
CA ALA A 77 -18.51 15.19 -34.18
C ALA A 77 -20.04 15.37 -34.23
N THR A 78 -20.53 16.57 -33.93
CA THR A 78 -21.96 16.91 -33.95
C THR A 78 -22.57 16.77 -35.34
N THR A 79 -21.86 17.19 -36.40
CA THR A 79 -22.31 17.05 -37.79
C THR A 79 -22.30 15.59 -38.24
N VAL A 80 -21.26 14.84 -37.88
CA VAL A 80 -21.14 13.41 -38.22
C VAL A 80 -22.26 12.61 -37.57
N GLN A 81 -22.57 12.88 -36.29
CA GLN A 81 -23.66 12.24 -35.57
C GLN A 81 -25.02 12.54 -36.22
N LYS A 82 -25.30 13.82 -36.54
CA LYS A 82 -26.57 14.23 -37.17
C LYS A 82 -26.80 13.58 -38.54
N LYS A 83 -25.73 13.30 -39.29
CA LYS A 83 -25.80 12.61 -40.58
C LYS A 83 -25.94 11.09 -40.46
N GLY A 84 -25.89 10.53 -39.24
CA GLY A 84 -25.97 9.09 -38.99
C GLY A 84 -24.66 8.35 -39.26
N TYR A 85 -23.55 9.07 -39.41
CA TYR A 85 -22.24 8.45 -39.71
C TYR A 85 -21.34 8.30 -38.48
N GLY A 86 -21.92 8.33 -37.28
CA GLY A 86 -21.21 8.02 -36.06
C GLY A 86 -22.13 7.79 -34.87
N ILE A 87 -21.63 7.00 -33.92
CA ILE A 87 -22.37 6.60 -32.71
C ILE A 87 -21.64 7.17 -31.50
N ALA A 88 -22.35 7.92 -30.66
CA ALA A 88 -21.82 8.45 -29.42
C ALA A 88 -22.12 7.49 -28.26
N PHE A 89 -21.13 7.28 -27.39
CA PHE A 89 -21.25 6.54 -26.14
C PHE A 89 -20.89 7.46 -24.98
N ARG A 90 -21.82 7.63 -24.05
CA ARG A 90 -21.65 8.49 -22.88
C ARG A 90 -21.13 7.69 -21.70
N LYS A 91 -20.13 8.24 -21.01
CA LYS A 91 -19.58 7.64 -19.80
C LYS A 91 -20.70 7.43 -18.78
N VAL A 92 -20.86 6.21 -18.33
CA VAL A 92 -21.72 5.91 -17.18
C VAL A 92 -20.94 6.38 -15.97
N SER A 93 -21.25 7.60 -15.50
CA SER A 93 -20.86 7.99 -14.14
C SER A 93 -21.36 6.89 -13.22
N ALA A 94 -20.48 6.24 -12.47
CA ALA A 94 -20.90 5.29 -11.45
C ALA A 94 -21.90 6.04 -10.57
N SER A 95 -23.19 5.70 -10.67
CA SER A 95 -24.18 6.19 -9.73
C SER A 95 -23.70 5.71 -8.38
N GLN A 96 -23.15 6.63 -7.57
CA GLN A 96 -22.95 6.34 -6.17
C GLN A 96 -24.30 5.85 -5.65
N PRO A 97 -24.35 4.74 -4.89
CA PRO A 97 -25.58 4.30 -4.28
C PRO A 97 -26.20 5.49 -3.54
N SER A 98 -27.52 5.66 -3.66
CA SER A 98 -28.22 6.80 -3.07
C SER A 98 -27.90 6.89 -1.58
N LEU A 99 -28.01 8.08 -0.99
CA LEU A 99 -27.76 8.24 0.45
C LEU A 99 -28.61 7.26 1.27
N GLU A 100 -29.84 7.01 0.83
CA GLU A 100 -30.77 6.06 1.45
C GLU A 100 -30.27 4.61 1.33
N ALA A 101 -29.73 4.22 0.17
CA ALA A 101 -29.17 2.88 -0.02
C ALA A 101 -27.91 2.67 0.84
N ARG A 102 -27.04 3.68 0.93
CA ARG A 102 -25.84 3.65 1.78
C ARG A 102 -26.20 3.61 3.27
N VAL A 103 -27.18 4.40 3.70
CA VAL A 103 -27.69 4.38 5.07
C VAL A 103 -28.28 3.02 5.39
N SER A 104 -29.09 2.44 4.50
CA SER A 104 -29.68 1.12 4.71
C SER A 104 -28.63 0.01 4.82
N THR A 105 -27.57 0.05 4.01
CA THR A 105 -26.44 -0.90 4.14
C THR A 105 -25.70 -0.70 5.45
N ASN A 106 -25.34 0.54 5.78
CA ASN A 106 -24.64 0.84 7.03
C ASN A 106 -25.46 0.44 8.27
N GLU A 107 -26.79 0.61 8.26
CA GLU A 107 -27.66 0.18 9.34
C GLU A 107 -27.63 -1.34 9.54
N LYS A 108 -27.60 -2.11 8.45
CA LYS A 108 -27.46 -3.57 8.50
C LYS A 108 -26.09 -3.99 9.03
N ASP A 109 -25.04 -3.34 8.55
CA ASP A 109 -23.66 -3.62 8.99
C ASP A 109 -23.49 -3.29 10.48
N ILE A 110 -24.05 -2.17 10.96
CA ILE A 110 -24.04 -1.82 12.38
C ILE A 110 -24.82 -2.84 13.22
N ALA A 111 -25.94 -3.37 12.72
CA ALA A 111 -26.70 -4.39 13.42
C ALA A 111 -25.92 -5.72 13.52
N ALA A 112 -25.25 -6.12 12.45
CA ALA A 112 -24.37 -7.29 12.43
C ALA A 112 -23.20 -7.12 13.42
N LEU A 113 -22.49 -5.98 13.35
CA LEU A 113 -21.39 -5.67 14.27
C LEU A 113 -21.82 -5.65 15.73
N LYS A 114 -23.02 -5.13 16.03
CA LYS A 114 -23.56 -5.18 17.41
C LYS A 114 -23.81 -6.62 17.88
N SER A 115 -24.29 -7.49 17.00
CA SER A 115 -24.47 -8.92 17.29
C SER A 115 -23.12 -9.59 17.53
N ASP A 116 -22.14 -9.36 16.68
CA ASP A 116 -20.79 -9.92 16.79
C ASP A 116 -20.09 -9.44 18.07
N VAL A 117 -20.22 -8.16 18.41
CA VAL A 117 -19.70 -7.61 19.68
C VAL A 117 -20.42 -8.21 20.88
N ALA A 118 -21.72 -8.49 20.80
CA ALA A 118 -22.45 -9.16 21.88
C ALA A 118 -21.99 -10.63 22.04
N ALA A 119 -21.74 -11.33 20.93
CA ALA A 119 -21.18 -12.68 20.94
C ALA A 119 -19.76 -12.70 21.53
N LEU A 120 -18.88 -11.79 21.07
CA LEU A 120 -17.52 -11.64 21.62
C LEU A 120 -17.51 -11.28 23.11
N LYS A 121 -18.45 -10.45 23.56
CA LYS A 121 -18.61 -10.14 25.00
C LYS A 121 -19.14 -11.34 25.78
N GLY A 122 -20.04 -12.14 25.21
CA GLY A 122 -20.55 -13.38 25.81
C GLY A 122 -19.51 -14.52 25.85
N GLU A 123 -18.63 -14.61 24.87
CA GLU A 123 -17.52 -15.58 24.81
C GLU A 123 -16.30 -15.17 25.65
N SER A 124 -16.28 -13.93 26.16
CA SER A 124 -15.22 -13.40 27.01
C SER A 124 -15.41 -13.65 28.51
N GLU A 125 -16.14 -14.69 28.92
CA GLU A 125 -16.05 -15.15 30.31
C GLU A 125 -14.61 -15.59 30.59
N THR A 126 -13.82 -14.72 31.20
CA THR A 126 -12.45 -15.01 31.61
C THR A 126 -12.47 -16.17 32.60
N LYS A 127 -12.09 -17.36 32.14
CA LYS A 127 -12.07 -18.57 32.94
C LYS A 127 -10.74 -18.68 33.65
N TYR A 128 -10.76 -18.66 34.99
CA TYR A 128 -9.58 -18.89 35.80
C TYR A 128 -9.47 -20.38 36.11
N VAL A 129 -8.33 -20.99 35.80
CA VAL A 129 -8.04 -22.39 36.13
C VAL A 129 -7.07 -22.42 37.30
N ARG A 130 -7.42 -23.13 38.37
CA ARG A 130 -6.56 -23.31 39.53
C ARG A 130 -5.33 -24.16 39.16
N ILE A 131 -4.15 -23.71 39.58
CA ILE A 131 -2.87 -24.38 39.36
C ILE A 131 -2.14 -24.61 40.70
N ALA A 132 -1.09 -25.45 40.69
CA ALA A 132 -0.26 -25.66 41.87
C ALA A 132 0.61 -24.42 42.16
N ILE A 133 0.86 -24.14 43.45
CA ILE A 133 1.65 -22.96 43.87
C ILE A 133 3.07 -22.99 43.28
N GLY A 134 3.72 -24.17 43.24
CA GLY A 134 5.04 -24.33 42.64
C GLY A 134 5.10 -24.14 41.11
N GLU A 135 3.96 -24.00 40.44
CA GLU A 135 3.89 -23.65 39.01
C GLU A 135 3.57 -22.16 38.78
N ALA A 136 3.47 -21.37 39.86
CA ALA A 136 3.22 -19.95 39.78
C ALA A 136 4.37 -19.23 39.06
N LYS A 137 4.01 -18.23 38.26
CA LYS A 137 4.96 -17.32 37.61
C LYS A 137 4.34 -15.95 37.46
N ALA A 138 5.16 -14.96 37.09
CA ALA A 138 4.66 -13.64 36.72
C ALA A 138 3.56 -13.75 35.65
N GLY A 139 2.45 -13.03 35.86
CA GLY A 139 1.25 -13.06 35.02
C GLY A 139 0.18 -14.08 35.42
N ASP A 140 0.47 -15.02 36.32
CA ASP A 140 -0.57 -15.81 37.00
C ASP A 140 -1.19 -14.97 38.15
N PHE A 141 -2.23 -15.48 38.82
CA PHE A 141 -3.01 -14.73 39.82
C PHE A 141 -3.10 -15.48 41.15
N VAL A 142 -3.01 -14.76 42.26
CA VAL A 142 -3.30 -15.26 43.61
C VAL A 142 -4.72 -14.88 44.00
N LYS A 143 -5.42 -15.78 44.69
CA LYS A 143 -6.70 -15.49 45.33
C LYS A 143 -6.66 -15.98 46.78
N PHE A 144 -7.08 -15.13 47.69
CA PHE A 144 -7.24 -15.45 49.10
C PHE A 144 -8.71 -15.76 49.39
N ASP A 145 -8.99 -16.90 50.01
CA ASP A 145 -10.37 -17.23 50.42
C ASP A 145 -10.80 -16.40 51.64
N GLU A 146 -9.85 -16.05 52.50
CA GLU A 146 -10.00 -15.09 53.60
C GLU A 146 -8.86 -14.07 53.52
N ALA A 147 -9.17 -12.78 53.63
CA ALA A 147 -8.16 -11.74 53.52
C ALA A 147 -7.25 -11.78 54.77
N PRO A 148 -5.93 -11.94 54.61
CA PRO A 148 -5.03 -12.03 55.76
C PRO A 148 -4.81 -10.68 56.46
N ASN A 149 -5.09 -9.57 55.78
CA ASN A 149 -5.04 -8.21 56.32
C ASN A 149 -6.02 -7.28 55.60
N GLU A 150 -6.13 -6.04 56.08
CA GLU A 150 -7.08 -5.03 55.58
C GLU A 150 -6.74 -4.45 54.19
N TYR A 151 -5.51 -4.66 53.71
CA TYR A 151 -5.07 -4.22 52.37
C TYR A 151 -5.45 -5.22 51.29
N LEU A 152 -6.05 -6.34 51.66
CA LEU A 152 -6.51 -7.38 50.75
C LEU A 152 -8.01 -7.63 50.90
N THR A 153 -8.64 -7.96 49.79
CA THR A 153 -10.04 -8.28 49.65
C THR A 153 -10.17 -9.78 49.35
N ALA A 154 -10.83 -10.50 50.26
CA ALA A 154 -11.14 -11.92 50.08
C ALA A 154 -11.89 -12.16 48.77
N GLY A 155 -11.47 -13.16 48.00
CA GLY A 155 -12.08 -13.53 46.73
C GLY A 155 -11.61 -12.73 45.52
N LYS A 156 -10.83 -11.66 45.70
CA LYS A 156 -10.22 -10.91 44.59
C LYS A 156 -9.01 -11.66 44.03
N PHE A 157 -8.81 -11.55 42.72
CA PHE A 157 -7.62 -12.07 42.03
C PHE A 157 -6.56 -10.98 41.94
N TYR A 158 -5.39 -11.25 42.52
CA TYR A 158 -4.22 -10.39 42.53
C TYR A 158 -3.18 -10.90 41.54
N GLY A 159 -2.71 -10.04 40.64
CA GLY A 159 -1.70 -10.43 39.65
C GLY A 159 -0.33 -10.62 40.30
N ILE A 160 0.30 -11.77 40.02
CA ILE A 160 1.68 -12.04 40.41
C ILE A 160 2.59 -11.27 39.48
N TYR A 161 3.40 -10.36 40.01
CA TYR A 161 4.37 -9.61 39.20
C TYR A 161 5.75 -10.28 39.18
N ARG A 162 6.09 -11.05 40.22
CA ARG A 162 7.27 -11.94 40.25
C ARG A 162 7.07 -13.06 41.28
N VAL A 163 7.88 -14.10 41.16
CA VAL A 163 8.07 -15.12 42.20
C VAL A 163 9.48 -14.92 42.73
N ASP A 164 9.66 -14.90 44.04
CA ASP A 164 10.97 -14.70 44.65
C ASP A 164 11.83 -15.98 44.64
N ASP A 165 13.06 -15.88 45.15
CA ASP A 165 14.02 -16.99 45.16
C ASP A 165 13.59 -18.17 46.06
N CYS A 166 12.62 -17.95 46.97
CA CYS A 166 12.03 -18.96 47.83
C CYS A 166 10.83 -19.67 47.16
N GLY A 167 10.34 -19.13 46.04
CA GLY A 167 9.17 -19.65 45.33
C GLY A 167 7.86 -18.99 45.74
N ASP A 168 7.90 -17.90 46.52
CA ASP A 168 6.72 -17.21 47.02
C ASP A 168 6.26 -16.12 46.02
N PRO A 169 4.97 -16.12 45.62
CA PRO A 169 4.42 -15.07 44.77
C PRO A 169 4.49 -13.68 45.41
N ARG A 170 4.81 -12.67 44.60
CA ARG A 170 4.75 -11.25 44.96
C ARG A 170 3.63 -10.58 44.18
N ILE A 171 2.77 -9.84 44.88
CA ILE A 171 1.57 -9.19 44.33
C ILE A 171 1.52 -7.71 44.72
N HIS A 172 0.66 -6.93 44.07
CA HIS A 172 0.26 -5.62 44.56
C HIS A 172 -1.05 -5.72 45.33
N ASP A 173 -1.15 -5.06 46.48
CA ASP A 173 -2.36 -5.04 47.31
C ASP A 173 -3.46 -4.10 46.74
N ASP A 174 -4.50 -3.81 47.52
CA ASP A 174 -5.60 -2.93 47.09
C ASP A 174 -5.19 -1.46 46.96
N GLU A 175 -4.10 -1.05 47.60
CA GLU A 175 -3.52 0.31 47.53
C GLU A 175 -2.42 0.42 46.47
N GLY A 176 -1.95 -0.72 45.94
CA GLY A 176 -0.92 -0.82 44.91
C GLY A 176 0.48 -1.07 45.47
N ASP A 177 0.60 -1.29 46.77
CA ASP A 177 1.88 -1.54 47.44
C ASP A 177 2.31 -3.01 47.30
N ASP A 178 3.62 -3.23 47.40
CA ASP A 178 4.22 -4.56 47.28
C ASP A 178 3.86 -5.45 48.48
N PHE A 179 3.19 -6.57 48.21
CA PHE A 179 2.84 -7.56 49.22
C PHE A 179 3.60 -8.88 49.01
N ASP A 180 4.11 -9.43 50.10
CA ASP A 180 4.76 -10.74 50.17
C ASP A 180 3.77 -11.80 50.64
N THR A 181 3.63 -12.89 49.89
CA THR A 181 2.70 -13.97 50.26
C THR A 181 3.31 -15.02 51.20
N TYR A 182 4.57 -14.84 51.62
CA TYR A 182 5.25 -15.73 52.55
C TYR A 182 4.43 -15.98 53.82
N GLY A 183 4.16 -17.26 54.09
CA GLY A 183 3.42 -17.70 55.29
C GLY A 183 1.91 -17.56 55.20
N GLU A 184 1.37 -17.05 54.08
CA GLU A 184 -0.06 -16.87 53.88
C GLU A 184 -0.72 -18.06 53.16
N ALA A 185 -2.02 -18.27 53.42
CA ALA A 185 -2.80 -19.32 52.78
C ALA A 185 -3.52 -18.75 51.54
N PHE A 186 -3.17 -19.24 50.35
CA PHE A 186 -3.75 -18.76 49.11
C PHE A 186 -3.82 -19.82 48.01
N GLU A 187 -4.57 -19.51 46.96
CA GLU A 187 -4.71 -20.34 45.77
C GLU A 187 -4.18 -19.60 44.54
N VAL A 188 -3.51 -20.32 43.64
CA VAL A 188 -2.98 -19.75 42.40
C VAL A 188 -3.85 -20.14 41.21
N TYR A 189 -4.09 -19.18 40.34
CA TYR A 189 -4.95 -19.29 39.17
C TYR A 189 -4.25 -18.77 37.93
N ARG A 190 -4.44 -19.47 36.82
CA ARG A 190 -4.05 -19.02 35.49
C ARG A 190 -5.28 -18.54 34.75
N LYS A 191 -5.20 -17.35 34.16
CA LYS A 191 -6.25 -16.82 33.29
C LYS A 191 -6.22 -17.59 31.97
N VAL A 192 -7.28 -18.33 31.68
CA VAL A 192 -7.46 -19.04 30.41
C VAL A 192 -8.60 -18.34 29.68
N SER A 193 -8.27 -17.51 28.70
CA SER A 193 -9.25 -17.10 27.70
C SER A 193 -9.68 -18.33 26.91
N ALA A 194 -10.97 -18.49 26.63
CA ALA A 194 -11.46 -19.58 25.78
C ALA A 194 -10.79 -19.62 24.38
N ALA A 195 -10.13 -18.53 23.98
CA ALA A 195 -9.24 -18.44 22.82
C ALA A 195 -7.88 -19.16 22.97
N SER A 196 -7.58 -19.81 24.10
CA SER A 196 -6.26 -20.44 24.37
C SER A 196 -6.31 -21.98 24.48
N VAL A 197 -7.42 -22.63 24.12
CA VAL A 197 -7.50 -24.11 24.08
C VAL A 197 -7.43 -24.68 22.65
N GLU A 198 -7.34 -23.83 21.63
CA GLU A 198 -6.69 -24.21 20.39
C GLU A 198 -5.27 -23.66 20.43
N ALA A 199 -4.29 -24.49 20.07
CA ALA A 199 -2.94 -24.05 19.82
C ALA A 199 -2.95 -23.08 18.63
N GLU A 200 -3.19 -21.79 18.89
CA GLU A 200 -2.79 -20.75 17.95
C GLU A 200 -1.26 -20.72 17.90
N PRO A 201 -0.67 -20.60 16.70
CA PRO A 201 0.76 -20.64 16.55
C PRO A 201 1.32 -19.43 17.29
N LYS A 202 2.25 -19.69 18.21
CA LYS A 202 3.25 -18.68 18.63
C LYS A 202 3.62 -17.87 17.37
N PRO A 203 3.60 -16.52 17.38
CA PRO A 203 3.95 -15.73 16.20
C PRO A 203 5.22 -16.32 15.64
N GLU A 204 5.16 -16.78 14.39
CA GLU A 204 6.22 -17.61 13.85
C GLU A 204 7.51 -16.80 13.93
N ARG A 205 8.43 -17.27 14.77
CA ARG A 205 9.70 -16.61 15.03
C ARG A 205 10.30 -16.16 13.72
N LEU A 206 10.66 -14.87 13.65
CA LEU A 206 11.26 -14.27 12.47
C LEU A 206 12.47 -15.11 12.04
N LYS A 207 12.59 -15.35 10.74
CA LYS A 207 13.66 -16.17 10.17
C LYS A 207 14.60 -15.32 9.34
N VAL A 208 15.80 -15.83 9.09
CA VAL A 208 16.72 -15.26 8.11
C VAL A 208 16.00 -15.11 6.76
N GLY A 209 16.05 -13.91 6.20
CA GLY A 209 15.33 -13.52 4.99
C GLY A 209 14.07 -12.70 5.21
N ASP A 210 13.48 -12.73 6.43
CA ASP A 210 12.31 -11.93 6.76
C ASP A 210 12.68 -10.44 6.88
N TYR A 211 11.71 -9.59 6.56
CA TYR A 211 11.79 -8.16 6.83
C TYR A 211 11.01 -7.84 8.10
N ALA A 212 11.61 -6.98 8.93
CA ALA A 212 11.02 -6.52 10.17
C ALA A 212 11.12 -5.00 10.27
N LYS A 213 10.11 -4.40 10.89
CA LYS A 213 10.08 -3.01 11.30
C LYS A 213 10.59 -2.91 12.73
N VAL A 214 11.53 -2.00 12.94
CA VAL A 214 12.09 -1.70 14.27
C VAL A 214 11.08 -0.87 15.07
N ASP A 215 10.50 -1.42 16.13
CA ASP A 215 9.62 -0.64 17.01
C ASP A 215 10.42 0.21 18.01
N TYR A 216 11.55 -0.31 18.50
CA TYR A 216 12.49 0.46 19.31
C TYR A 216 13.90 -0.13 19.18
N THR A 217 14.92 0.65 19.55
CA THR A 217 16.33 0.26 19.38
C THR A 217 17.13 0.56 20.64
N PHE A 218 18.11 -0.30 20.91
CA PHE A 218 19.18 -0.06 21.88
C PHE A 218 20.55 0.12 21.22
N ASN A 219 20.60 0.00 19.89
CA ASN A 219 21.82 0.15 19.09
C ASN A 219 21.84 1.54 18.42
N SER A 220 23.01 1.97 17.96
CA SER A 220 23.19 3.26 17.28
C SER A 220 23.06 3.19 15.76
N GLN A 221 22.82 2.00 15.21
CA GLN A 221 22.86 1.68 13.78
C GLN A 221 21.48 1.76 13.11
N SER A 222 20.40 1.66 13.90
CA SER A 222 19.02 1.79 13.42
C SER A 222 18.23 2.78 14.26
N LYS A 223 17.08 3.17 13.75
CA LYS A 223 16.09 4.02 14.41
C LYS A 223 14.73 3.34 14.43
N ARG A 224 13.88 3.80 15.34
CA ARG A 224 12.47 3.41 15.37
C ARG A 224 11.82 3.72 14.01
N GLY A 225 11.14 2.73 13.46
CA GLY A 225 10.45 2.78 12.17
C GLY A 225 11.25 2.26 10.99
N ASP A 226 12.55 1.97 11.15
CA ASP A 226 13.37 1.43 10.07
C ASP A 226 12.89 0.02 9.67
N ILE A 227 12.89 -0.26 8.36
CA ILE A 227 12.65 -1.59 7.82
C ILE A 227 14.01 -2.27 7.59
N VAL A 228 14.24 -3.36 8.30
CA VAL A 228 15.48 -4.13 8.26
C VAL A 228 15.21 -5.55 7.80
N LYS A 229 16.21 -6.17 7.17
CA LYS A 229 16.19 -7.57 6.73
C LYS A 229 17.03 -8.39 7.69
N ILE A 230 16.53 -9.53 8.15
CA ILE A 230 17.30 -10.46 8.99
C ILE A 230 18.24 -11.26 8.08
N THR A 231 19.54 -11.20 8.38
CA THR A 231 20.58 -11.89 7.60
C THR A 231 21.24 -13.03 8.35
N GLU A 232 21.23 -12.98 9.69
CA GLU A 232 21.74 -14.05 10.53
C GLU A 232 20.84 -14.28 11.73
N ASP A 233 20.88 -15.53 12.22
CA ASP A 233 20.22 -15.96 13.43
C ASP A 233 21.14 -16.92 14.20
N ASP A 234 21.76 -16.41 15.28
CA ASP A 234 22.71 -17.18 16.08
C ASP A 234 22.09 -17.87 17.31
N ASN A 235 20.77 -17.73 17.50
CA ASN A 235 20.02 -18.24 18.66
C ASN A 235 20.52 -17.77 20.04
N SER A 236 21.27 -16.65 20.10
CA SER A 236 21.66 -16.00 21.35
C SER A 236 20.50 -15.17 21.95
N ILE A 237 20.80 -14.41 23.01
CA ILE A 237 19.83 -13.51 23.65
C ILE A 237 19.44 -12.34 22.72
N ILE A 238 20.31 -11.99 21.77
CA ILE A 238 20.10 -10.96 20.75
C ILE A 238 20.37 -11.62 19.39
N PRO A 239 19.46 -12.50 18.92
CA PRO A 239 19.82 -13.50 17.92
C PRO A 239 19.93 -12.98 16.50
N PHE A 240 19.29 -11.85 16.17
CA PHE A 240 19.10 -11.44 14.79
C PHE A 240 20.12 -10.39 14.36
N LEU A 241 21.03 -10.74 13.45
CA LEU A 241 21.77 -9.74 12.70
C LEU A 241 20.86 -9.20 11.59
N THR A 242 20.81 -7.88 11.45
CA THR A 242 19.98 -7.24 10.44
C THR A 242 20.77 -6.29 9.55
N GLU A 243 20.27 -6.13 8.33
CA GLU A 243 20.76 -5.17 7.35
C GLU A 243 19.64 -4.20 6.96
N HIS A 244 20.01 -2.95 6.72
CA HIS A 244 19.15 -1.98 6.06
C HIS A 244 18.91 -2.40 4.61
N LEU A 245 17.88 -1.84 3.98
CA LEU A 245 17.54 -2.15 2.59
C LEU A 245 18.64 -1.75 1.58
N ASN A 246 19.58 -0.89 1.97
CA ASN A 246 20.78 -0.53 1.20
C ASN A 246 21.96 -1.49 1.39
N GLY A 247 21.81 -2.53 2.22
CA GLY A 247 22.86 -3.48 2.54
C GLY A 247 23.80 -3.00 3.66
N ASP A 248 23.58 -1.82 4.24
CA ASP A 248 24.34 -1.39 5.41
C ASP A 248 23.95 -2.20 6.64
N ASN A 249 24.91 -2.47 7.51
CA ASN A 249 24.67 -3.18 8.76
C ASN A 249 23.72 -2.38 9.68
N ALA A 250 22.55 -2.96 9.99
CA ALA A 250 21.57 -2.41 10.92
C ALA A 250 21.79 -2.91 12.37
N GLY A 251 22.73 -3.83 12.57
CA GLY A 251 23.14 -4.31 13.89
C GLY A 251 22.32 -5.50 14.39
N TRP A 252 22.58 -5.87 15.64
CA TRP A 252 21.94 -7.02 16.28
C TRP A 252 20.68 -6.61 17.04
N PHE A 253 19.64 -7.45 16.92
CA PHE A 253 18.34 -7.25 17.55
C PHE A 253 17.86 -8.49 18.32
N ALA A 254 17.21 -8.22 19.44
CA ALA A 254 16.34 -9.20 20.10
C ALA A 254 15.04 -9.37 19.31
N GLU A 255 14.23 -10.37 19.64
CA GLU A 255 12.95 -10.61 18.96
C GLU A 255 11.89 -9.52 19.29
N ASP A 256 11.85 -9.06 20.54
CA ASP A 256 10.88 -8.06 21.03
C ASP A 256 10.89 -6.70 20.29
N PRO A 257 12.05 -6.08 19.96
CA PRO A 257 12.08 -4.81 19.21
C PRO A 257 11.70 -4.93 17.72
N LEU A 258 11.49 -6.15 17.20
CA LEU A 258 11.22 -6.40 15.79
C LEU A 258 9.78 -6.85 15.56
N VAL A 259 9.07 -6.12 14.72
CA VAL A 259 7.72 -6.49 14.26
C VAL A 259 7.80 -6.92 12.81
N ARG A 260 7.22 -8.07 12.43
CA ARG A 260 7.20 -8.50 11.02
C ARG A 260 6.65 -7.37 10.13
N ALA A 261 7.45 -6.95 9.14
CA ALA A 261 7.04 -5.93 8.19
C ALA A 261 6.08 -6.53 7.16
N THR A 262 5.08 -5.76 6.74
CA THR A 262 4.20 -6.15 5.63
C THR A 262 4.88 -5.92 4.28
N ASP A 263 4.46 -6.67 3.26
CA ASP A 263 5.01 -6.51 1.90
C ASP A 263 4.86 -5.07 1.36
N GLU A 264 3.77 -4.38 1.72
CA GLU A 264 3.55 -2.97 1.34
C GLU A 264 4.54 -2.02 2.03
N GLU A 265 4.80 -2.20 3.33
CA GLU A 265 5.79 -1.40 4.06
C GLU A 265 7.20 -1.61 3.49
N VAL A 266 7.55 -2.85 3.15
CA VAL A 266 8.83 -3.17 2.49
C VAL A 266 8.92 -2.52 1.11
N ALA A 267 7.84 -2.57 0.32
CA ALA A 267 7.80 -1.94 -1.00
C ALA A 267 7.91 -0.41 -0.92
N GLU A 268 7.22 0.23 0.03
CA GLU A 268 7.32 1.67 0.27
C GLU A 268 8.74 2.08 0.70
N ALA A 269 9.34 1.33 1.62
CA ALA A 269 10.70 1.60 2.08
C ALA A 269 11.74 1.45 0.95
N LYS A 270 11.60 0.43 0.08
CA LYS A 270 12.44 0.27 -1.12
C LYS A 270 12.30 1.42 -2.10
N ARG A 271 11.08 1.93 -2.33
CA ARG A 271 10.82 3.11 -3.18
C ARG A 271 11.53 4.35 -2.64
N LYS A 272 11.32 4.66 -1.36
CA LYS A 272 11.96 5.82 -0.71
C LYS A 272 13.48 5.78 -0.78
N GLN A 273 14.06 4.59 -0.59
CA GLN A 273 15.50 4.41 -0.69
C GLN A 273 15.99 4.59 -2.13
N ALA A 274 15.28 4.06 -3.13
CA ALA A 274 15.64 4.27 -4.54
C ALA A 274 15.62 5.76 -4.93
N GLU A 275 14.61 6.50 -4.49
CA GLU A 275 14.49 7.95 -4.69
C GLU A 275 15.64 8.71 -4.00
N GLU A 276 16.04 8.29 -2.79
CA GLU A 276 17.17 8.91 -2.09
C GLU A 276 18.52 8.61 -2.73
N GLU A 277 18.75 7.38 -3.20
CA GLU A 277 19.95 7.02 -3.94
C GLU A 277 20.04 7.75 -5.28
N GLU A 278 18.93 7.89 -5.99
CA GLU A 278 18.86 8.72 -7.19
C GLU A 278 19.19 10.17 -6.87
N ARG A 279 18.57 10.75 -5.84
CA ARG A 279 18.88 12.12 -5.40
C ARG A 279 20.35 12.30 -5.05
N LYS A 280 20.99 11.33 -4.39
CA LYS A 280 22.44 11.38 -4.10
C LYS A 280 23.28 11.32 -5.38
N ARG A 281 22.92 10.50 -6.37
CA ARG A 281 23.62 10.44 -7.67
C ARG A 281 23.59 11.77 -8.40
N TRP A 282 22.42 12.40 -8.49
CA TRP A 282 22.25 13.73 -9.09
C TRP A 282 22.96 14.83 -8.28
N ALA A 283 22.86 14.80 -6.95
CA ALA A 283 23.56 15.74 -6.09
C ALA A 283 25.10 15.62 -6.19
N ALA A 284 25.63 14.41 -6.41
CA ALA A 284 27.07 14.19 -6.56
C ALA A 284 27.66 14.87 -7.81
N ILE A 285 26.84 15.07 -8.85
CA ILE A 285 27.19 15.84 -10.05
C ILE A 285 26.75 17.31 -9.96
N GLY A 286 26.22 17.74 -8.80
CA GLY A 286 25.82 19.12 -8.53
C GLY A 286 24.52 19.54 -9.23
N ARG A 287 23.59 18.60 -9.45
CA ARG A 287 22.34 18.83 -10.18
C ARG A 287 21.10 18.34 -9.41
N GLU A 288 19.93 18.84 -9.76
CA GLU A 288 18.65 18.31 -9.28
C GLU A 288 18.26 17.01 -10.03
N VAL A 289 17.40 16.19 -9.42
CA VAL A 289 16.92 14.95 -10.05
C VAL A 289 16.15 15.28 -11.32
N GLY A 290 16.58 14.73 -12.45
CA GLY A 290 15.96 14.99 -13.76
C GLY A 290 16.47 16.25 -14.46
N GLU A 291 17.50 16.92 -13.95
CA GLU A 291 18.13 18.08 -14.58
C GLU A 291 19.13 17.66 -15.67
N TYR A 292 18.61 17.20 -16.80
CA TYR A 292 19.39 16.89 -18.00
C TYR A 292 19.92 18.16 -18.67
N LYS A 293 21.08 18.05 -19.31
CA LYS A 293 21.71 19.12 -20.10
C LYS A 293 22.16 18.60 -21.45
N VAL A 294 22.24 19.51 -22.43
CA VAL A 294 22.82 19.22 -23.74
C VAL A 294 24.25 18.70 -23.56
N GLY A 295 24.54 17.59 -24.24
CA GLY A 295 25.80 16.84 -24.13
C GLY A 295 25.82 15.76 -23.06
N ASP A 296 24.74 15.53 -22.30
CA ASP A 296 24.65 14.37 -21.42
C ASP A 296 24.57 13.08 -22.23
N ILE A 297 25.17 12.00 -21.71
CA ILE A 297 25.03 10.65 -22.27
C ILE A 297 23.97 9.92 -21.45
N VAL A 298 22.92 9.47 -22.13
CA VAL A 298 21.79 8.76 -21.52
C VAL A 298 21.63 7.37 -22.12
N GLN A 299 21.03 6.46 -21.37
CA GLN A 299 20.70 5.11 -21.81
C GLN A 299 19.19 4.89 -21.76
N TYR A 300 18.61 4.31 -22.81
CA TYR A 300 17.23 3.86 -22.79
C TYR A 300 17.05 2.68 -21.83
N LEU A 301 15.99 2.74 -21.01
CA LEU A 301 15.66 1.67 -20.07
C LEU A 301 15.13 0.40 -20.77
N TYR A 302 14.53 0.54 -21.95
CA TYR A 302 13.88 -0.57 -22.67
C TYR A 302 14.88 -1.46 -23.43
N ASP A 303 15.71 -0.87 -24.28
CA ASP A 303 16.63 -1.59 -25.18
C ASP A 303 18.11 -1.32 -24.90
N ARG A 304 18.42 -0.51 -23.88
CA ARG A 304 19.78 -0.15 -23.45
C ARG A 304 20.57 0.67 -24.48
N GLU A 305 19.92 1.26 -25.49
CA GLU A 305 20.57 2.16 -26.46
C GLU A 305 21.18 3.36 -25.73
N ILE A 306 22.43 3.71 -26.07
CA ILE A 306 23.13 4.88 -25.51
C ILE A 306 23.06 6.02 -26.52
N CYS A 307 22.56 7.17 -26.06
CA CYS A 307 22.33 8.36 -26.87
C CYS A 307 22.91 9.60 -26.19
N GLU A 308 23.20 10.62 -26.98
CA GLU A 308 23.60 11.94 -26.50
C GLU A 308 22.38 12.87 -26.48
N VAL A 309 22.22 13.63 -25.40
CA VAL A 309 21.23 14.69 -25.29
C VAL A 309 21.64 15.85 -26.19
N VAL A 310 20.79 16.22 -27.13
CA VAL A 310 21.04 17.31 -28.08
C VAL A 310 20.26 18.58 -27.77
N ASP A 311 19.12 18.46 -27.09
CA ASP A 311 18.33 19.60 -26.61
C ASP A 311 17.51 19.23 -25.36
N VAL A 312 17.09 20.23 -24.61
CA VAL A 312 16.19 20.09 -23.47
C VAL A 312 15.12 21.17 -23.55
N ASP A 313 13.87 20.75 -23.76
CA ASP A 313 12.72 21.65 -23.85
C ASP A 313 12.47 22.39 -22.53
N GLU A 314 11.82 23.56 -22.59
CA GLU A 314 11.38 24.32 -21.40
C GLU A 314 10.45 23.50 -20.48
N ASP A 315 9.73 22.52 -21.05
CA ASP A 315 8.86 21.59 -20.32
C ASP A 315 9.62 20.40 -19.69
N GLY A 316 10.95 20.36 -19.81
CA GLY A 316 11.83 19.32 -19.25
C GLY A 316 11.90 18.02 -20.06
N ARG A 317 11.37 18.00 -21.29
CA ARG A 317 11.57 16.87 -22.21
C ARG A 317 12.96 16.91 -22.81
N VAL A 318 13.52 15.73 -23.03
CA VAL A 318 14.92 15.57 -23.44
C VAL A 318 14.95 15.09 -24.88
N GLU A 319 15.60 15.84 -25.75
CA GLU A 319 15.86 15.41 -27.12
C GLU A 319 17.17 14.64 -27.18
N VAL A 320 17.14 13.41 -27.71
CA VAL A 320 18.31 12.53 -27.79
C VAL A 320 18.62 12.16 -29.23
N ALA A 321 19.90 12.16 -29.58
CA ALA A 321 20.38 11.67 -30.86
C ALA A 321 20.50 10.13 -30.82
N THR A 322 19.49 9.46 -31.36
CA THR A 322 19.49 8.00 -31.52
C THR A 322 20.37 7.57 -32.69
N GLN A 323 20.86 6.33 -32.65
CA GLN A 323 21.76 5.79 -33.67
C GLN A 323 21.02 5.51 -34.99
N ASN A 324 19.73 5.14 -34.92
CA ASN A 324 18.98 4.64 -36.07
C ASN A 324 17.73 5.46 -36.44
N HIS A 325 17.26 6.35 -35.56
CA HIS A 325 15.99 7.07 -35.73
C HIS A 325 16.13 8.60 -35.77
N GLY A 326 17.36 9.12 -35.70
CA GLY A 326 17.62 10.55 -35.64
C GLY A 326 17.35 11.14 -34.25
N ILE A 327 16.91 12.39 -34.20
CA ILE A 327 16.60 13.08 -32.95
C ILE A 327 15.19 12.70 -32.49
N CYS A 328 15.07 12.18 -31.26
CA CYS A 328 13.80 11.77 -30.66
C CYS A 328 13.56 12.52 -29.35
N VAL A 329 12.32 12.95 -29.12
CA VAL A 329 11.89 13.62 -27.88
C VAL A 329 11.44 12.55 -26.89
N GLU A 330 12.11 12.48 -25.74
CA GLU A 330 11.88 11.45 -24.74
C GLU A 330 11.36 11.99 -23.41
N ASN A 331 10.59 11.14 -22.73
CA ASN A 331 10.24 11.36 -21.34
C ASN A 331 11.41 10.94 -20.46
N GLN A 332 11.67 11.70 -19.40
CA GLN A 332 12.72 11.38 -18.42
C GLN A 332 12.54 10.00 -17.77
N SER A 333 11.32 9.46 -17.73
CA SER A 333 11.03 8.11 -17.23
C SER A 333 11.48 6.98 -18.14
N SER A 334 11.89 7.27 -19.38
CA SER A 334 12.31 6.27 -20.38
C SER A 334 13.82 6.13 -20.49
N ILE A 335 14.57 7.06 -19.88
CA ILE A 335 16.03 7.20 -20.02
C ILE A 335 16.69 7.34 -18.66
N GLU A 336 17.93 6.88 -18.54
CA GLU A 336 18.77 7.08 -17.36
C GLU A 336 20.07 7.81 -17.73
N LEU A 337 20.53 8.73 -16.88
CA LEU A 337 21.80 9.42 -17.08
C LEU A 337 22.97 8.43 -16.86
N VAL A 338 23.82 8.28 -17.88
CA VAL A 338 25.02 7.44 -17.83
C VAL A 338 26.26 8.26 -17.53
N ALA A 339 26.43 9.39 -18.22
CA ALA A 339 27.54 10.31 -18.00
C ALA A 339 27.09 11.76 -18.16
N PRO A 340 27.30 12.62 -17.16
CA PRO A 340 27.00 14.03 -17.30
C PRO A 340 28.00 14.71 -18.25
N VAL A 341 27.56 15.75 -18.96
CA VAL A 341 28.42 16.51 -19.87
C VAL A 341 29.68 17.06 -19.19
N GLU A 342 29.59 17.45 -17.90
CA GLU A 342 30.72 17.99 -17.14
C GLU A 342 31.81 16.95 -16.83
N ALA A 343 31.54 15.65 -17.02
CA ALA A 343 32.52 14.57 -16.81
C ALA A 343 33.15 14.05 -18.13
N ARG A 344 32.82 14.65 -19.28
CA ARG A 344 33.33 14.24 -20.59
C ARG A 344 34.75 14.78 -20.81
N PHE A 345 35.52 14.03 -21.59
CA PHE A 345 36.86 14.38 -22.07
C PHE A 345 36.83 14.32 -23.60
N ASP A 346 36.10 15.24 -24.20
CA ASP A 346 35.92 15.41 -25.64
C ASP A 346 37.11 16.06 -26.36
#